data_AF-A0A1F5G1N7-F1
#
_entry.id   AF-A0A1F5G1N7-F1
#
_cell.length_a   1.000
_cell.length_b   1.000
_cell.length_c   1.000
_cell.angle_alpha   90.00
_cell.angle_beta   90.00
_cell.angle_gamma   90.00
#
_symmetry.space_group_name_H-M   'P 1'
#
loop_
_entity.id
_entity.type
_entity.pdbx_description
1 polymer ?
#
loop_
_entity_poly.entity_id
_entity_poly.type
_entity_poly.pdbx_seq_one_letter_code
_entity_poly.pdbx_strand_id
1 'polypeptide(L)'
;YDHRVLDQTCRDIIETALSTGGKVIGPVPLPTRVERITVLTSPHTDKDAREQFEIKTHKRLIDLIEPTDRTIDQLMHLELPSGVDIEIKY
;
A
#
# COMPACT_ATOMS: atom_id res chain seq x y z
N TYR A 1 1.38 -3.69 8.26
CA TYR A 1 1.77 -4.61 7.18
C TYR A 1 3.17 -4.29 6.67
N ASP A 2 3.80 -5.21 5.94
CA ASP A 2 5.15 -5.02 5.42
C ASP A 2 5.14 -4.00 4.27
N HIS A 3 5.85 -2.88 4.46
CA HIS A 3 5.98 -1.83 3.44
C HIS A 3 6.86 -2.26 2.26
N ARG A 4 7.72 -3.27 2.44
CA ARG A 4 8.68 -3.70 1.42
C ARG A 4 7.98 -4.31 0.21
N VAL A 5 6.93 -5.10 0.46
CA VAL A 5 6.09 -5.68 -0.60
C VAL A 5 5.37 -4.57 -1.37
N LEU A 6 4.80 -3.60 -0.66
CA LEU A 6 4.13 -2.44 -1.28
C LEU A 6 5.08 -1.64 -2.17
N ASP A 7 6.29 -1.35 -1.68
CA ASP A 7 7.28 -0.59 -2.43
C ASP A 7 7.79 -1.37 -3.66
N GLN A 8 7.84 -2.70 -3.61
CA GLN A 8 8.15 -3.55 -4.76
C GLN A 8 7.03 -3.48 -5.80
N THR A 9 5.78 -3.72 -5.39
CA THR A 9 4.62 -3.64 -6.29
C THR A 9 4.47 -2.27 -6.94
N CYS A 10 4.73 -1.18 -6.21
CA CYS A 10 4.73 0.16 -6.80
C CYS A 10 5.76 0.31 -7.92
N ARG A 11 6.95 -0.29 -7.80
CA ARG A 11 7.96 -0.24 -8.87
C ARG A 11 7.50 -1.00 -10.10
N ASP A 12 6.95 -2.18 -9.92
CA ASP A 12 6.46 -3.02 -11.01
C ASP A 12 5.32 -2.32 -11.79
N ILE A 13 4.41 -1.65 -11.07
CA ILE A 13 3.35 -0.83 -11.67
C ILE A 13 3.93 0.33 -12.49
N ILE A 14 4.93 1.04 -11.96
CA ILE A 14 5.55 2.17 -12.67
C ILE A 14 6.27 1.69 -13.92
N GLU A 15 7.02 0.58 -13.85
CA GLU A 15 7.71 0.01 -15.00
C GLU A 15 6.72 -0.39 -16.11
N THR A 16 5.60 -0.99 -15.73
CA THR A 16 4.52 -1.38 -16.66
C THR A 16 3.89 -0.15 -17.32
N ALA A 17 3.61 0.89 -16.53
CA ALA A 17 3.05 2.14 -17.04
C ALA A 17 4.02 2.90 -17.97
N LEU A 18 5.32 2.88 -17.68
CA LEU A 18 6.34 3.45 -18.56
C LEU A 18 6.50 2.65 -19.86
N SER A 19 6.48 1.31 -19.79
CA SER A 19 6.59 0.44 -20.96
C SER A 19 5.42 0.61 -21.94
N THR A 20 4.26 1.04 -21.46
CA THR A 20 3.08 1.32 -22.31
C THR A 20 3.06 2.75 -22.86
N GLY A 21 4.04 3.58 -22.51
CA GLY A 21 4.13 4.96 -22.96
C GLY A 21 3.30 5.95 -22.12
N GLY A 22 2.80 5.52 -20.96
CA GLY A 22 2.11 6.40 -20.03
C GLY A 22 3.08 7.33 -19.30
N LYS A 23 2.70 8.59 -19.12
CA LYS A 23 3.40 9.51 -18.22
C LYS A 23 2.92 9.31 -16.79
N VAL A 24 3.83 8.91 -15.92
CA VAL A 24 3.58 8.60 -14.52
C VAL A 24 4.22 9.67 -13.64
N ILE A 25 3.48 10.19 -12.67
CA ILE A 25 4.05 10.88 -11.52
C ILE A 25 4.29 9.83 -10.46
N GLY A 26 5.55 9.77 -10.01
CA GLY A 26 6.09 8.67 -9.21
C GLY A 26 5.32 8.34 -7.93
N PRO A 27 5.72 7.27 -7.23
CA PRO A 27 4.94 6.74 -6.12
C PRO A 27 5.06 7.70 -4.93
N VAL A 28 4.05 8.56 -4.74
CA VAL A 28 4.02 9.53 -3.65
C VAL A 28 3.65 8.79 -2.36
N PRO A 29 4.52 8.80 -1.34
CA PRO A 29 4.22 8.19 -0.06
C PRO A 29 3.21 9.04 0.69
N LEU A 30 2.00 8.51 0.88
CA LEU A 30 1.00 9.16 1.71
C LEU A 30 1.27 8.89 3.19
N PRO A 31 0.80 9.76 4.10
CA PRO A 31 0.94 9.56 5.54
C PRO A 31 0.47 8.18 5.98
N THR A 32 1.34 7.47 6.70
CA THR A 32 1.04 6.13 7.22
C THR A 32 0.06 6.28 8.38
N ARG A 33 -1.07 5.60 8.31
CA ARG A 33 -2.01 5.53 9.44
C ARG A 33 -1.48 4.49 10.43
N VAL A 34 -1.30 4.91 11.67
CA VAL A 34 -0.81 4.06 12.76
C VAL A 34 -1.92 3.92 13.79
N GLU A 35 -2.51 2.74 13.88
CA GLU A 35 -3.51 2.42 14.90
C GLU A 35 -2.81 1.69 16.04
N ARG A 36 -2.93 2.23 17.26
CA ARG A 36 -2.29 1.67 18.45
C ARG A 36 -3.35 1.06 19.35
N ILE A 37 -3.13 -0.18 19.75
CA ILE A 37 -4.04 -0.93 20.59
C ILE A 37 -3.25 -1.40 21.81
N THR A 38 -3.71 -1.04 23.00
CA THR A 38 -3.15 -1.54 24.25
C THR A 38 -4.09 -2.58 24.83
N VAL A 39 -3.58 -3.76 25.16
CA VAL A 39 -4.34 -4.79 25.87
C VAL A 39 -3.67 -5.14 27.19
N LEU A 40 -4.45 -5.58 28.16
CA LEU A 40 -3.91 -6.16 29.39
C LEU A 40 -3.42 -7.57 29.09
N THR A 41 -2.18 -7.86 29.46
CA THR A 41 -1.60 -9.20 29.31
C THR A 41 -2.07 -10.13 30.43
N SER A 42 -2.34 -9.56 31.62
CA SER A 42 -2.83 -10.34 32.77
C SER A 42 -4.35 -10.50 32.74
N PRO A 43 -4.89 -11.71 32.99
CA PRO A 43 -6.32 -11.92 33.12
C PRO A 43 -6.90 -11.38 34.43
N HIS A 44 -6.07 -11.08 35.45
CA HIS A 44 -6.55 -10.60 36.75
C HIS A 44 -5.54 -9.71 37.50
N THR A 45 -6.04 -8.64 38.13
CA THR A 45 -5.37 -7.72 39.08
C THR A 45 -4.20 -6.88 38.59
N ASP A 46 -3.32 -7.37 37.72
CA ASP A 46 -2.15 -6.63 37.26
C ASP A 46 -2.49 -5.65 36.11
N LYS A 47 -2.55 -4.35 36.43
CA LYS A 47 -2.87 -3.25 35.50
C LYS A 47 -1.64 -2.70 34.77
N ASP A 48 -0.44 -3.00 35.27
CA ASP A 48 0.82 -2.49 34.72
C ASP A 48 1.39 -3.46 33.68
N ALA A 49 0.99 -4.73 33.73
CA ALA A 49 1.16 -5.70 32.66
C ALA A 49 0.29 -5.34 31.43
N ARG A 50 0.85 -4.51 30.54
CA ARG A 50 0.23 -4.07 29.27
C ARG A 50 1.06 -4.47 28.08
N GLU A 51 0.39 -4.95 27.04
CA GLU A 51 0.98 -5.19 25.73
C GLU A 51 0.49 -4.14 24.74
N GLN A 52 1.41 -3.67 23.91
CA GLN A 52 1.19 -2.59 22.96
C GLN A 52 1.33 -3.15 21.56
N PHE A 53 0.24 -3.13 20.80
CA PHE A 53 0.21 -3.53 19.41
C PHE A 53 0.02 -2.30 18.52
N GLU A 54 0.60 -2.34 17.32
CA GLU A 54 0.35 -1.33 16.30
C GLU A 54 0.02 -1.96 14.96
N ILE A 55 -0.97 -1.38 14.28
CA ILE A 55 -1.28 -1.67 12.89
C ILE A 55 -0.85 -0.45 12.06
N LYS A 56 0.17 -0.65 11.23
CA LYS A 56 0.63 0.34 10.26
C LYS A 56 0.04 0.07 8.89
N THR A 57 -0.71 1.03 8.38
CA THR A 57 -1.28 1.03 7.03
C THR A 57 -0.52 2.04 6.18
N HIS A 58 0.31 1.53 5.28
CA HIS A 58 1.08 2.33 4.34
C HIS A 58 0.26 2.56 3.08
N LYS A 59 0.30 3.79 2.56
CA LYS A 59 -0.40 4.17 1.34
C LYS A 59 0.59 4.79 0.36
N ARG A 60 0.42 4.45 -0.92
CA ARG A 60 1.19 4.99 -2.03
C ARG A 60 0.20 5.51 -3.07
N LEU A 61 0.44 6.71 -3.57
CA LEU A 61 -0.35 7.30 -4.64
C LEU A 61 0.51 7.29 -5.90
N ILE A 62 -0.03 6.76 -6.99
CA ILE A 62 0.56 6.82 -8.33
C ILE A 62 -0.42 7.59 -9.18
N ASP A 63 0.05 8.60 -9.90
CA ASP A 63 -0.79 9.44 -10.74
C ASP A 63 -0.39 9.27 -12.21
N LEU A 64 -1.39 9.06 -13.08
CA LEU A 64 -1.23 8.80 -14.50
C LEU A 64 -1.82 9.99 -15.28
N ILE A 65 -0.95 10.80 -15.87
CA ILE A 65 -1.36 12.04 -16.56
C ILE A 65 -2.03 11.72 -17.91
N GLU A 66 -1.50 10.72 -18.63
CA GLU A 66 -1.96 10.30 -19.94
C GLU A 66 -2.23 8.79 -19.91
N PRO A 67 -3.39 8.35 -19.37
CA PRO A 67 -3.74 6.94 -19.40
C PRO A 67 -4.12 6.54 -20.83
N THR A 68 -3.44 5.51 -21.37
CA THR A 68 -3.90 4.83 -22.59
C THR A 68 -4.74 3.62 -22.20
N ASP A 69 -5.71 3.24 -23.04
CA ASP A 69 -6.56 2.06 -22.79
C ASP A 69 -5.70 0.79 -22.57
N ARG A 70 -4.59 0.69 -23.30
CA ARG A 70 -3.60 -0.38 -23.15
C ARG A 70 -2.93 -0.37 -21.77
N THR A 71 -2.66 0.79 -21.20
CA THR A 71 -2.09 0.91 -19.85
C THR A 71 -3.09 0.45 -18.80
N ILE A 72 -4.36 0.83 -18.92
CA ILE A 72 -5.43 0.43 -17.97
C ILE A 72 -5.60 -1.09 -17.98
N ASP A 73 -5.67 -1.70 -19.17
CA ASP A 73 -5.81 -3.15 -19.30
C ASP A 73 -4.63 -3.90 -18.69
N GLN A 74 -3.39 -3.43 -18.89
CA GLN A 74 -2.22 -4.07 -18.30
C GLN A 74 -2.16 -3.96 -16.78
N LEU A 75 -2.63 -2.83 -16.21
CA LEU A 75 -2.67 -2.66 -14.76
C LEU A 75 -3.72 -3.57 -14.10
N MET A 76 -4.84 -3.83 -14.77
CA MET A 76 -5.86 -4.76 -14.27
C MET A 76 -5.42 -6.23 -14.32
N HIS A 77 -4.53 -6.60 -15.24
CA HIS A 77 -4.03 -7.97 -15.40
C HIS A 77 -2.73 -8.24 -14.64
N LEU A 78 -2.19 -7.26 -13.91
CA LEU A 78 -0.96 -7.43 -13.14
C LEU A 78 -1.21 -8.35 -11.94
N GLU A 79 -0.38 -9.36 -11.75
CA GLU A 79 -0.46 -10.24 -10.58
C GLU A 79 0.02 -9.49 -9.34
N LEU A 80 -0.93 -9.19 -8.45
CA LEU A 80 -0.63 -8.47 -7.21
C LEU A 80 -0.24 -9.44 -6.09
N PRO A 81 0.83 -9.17 -5.35
CA PRO A 81 1.19 -9.98 -4.19
C PRO A 81 0.10 -9.88 -3.11
N SER A 82 -0.10 -10.98 -2.39
CA SER A 82 -1.08 -11.04 -1.31
C SER A 82 -0.78 -10.00 -0.23
N GLY A 83 -1.76 -9.15 0.08
CA GLY A 83 -1.62 -8.10 1.10
C GLY A 83 -1.41 -6.68 0.55
N VAL A 84 -1.42 -6.49 -0.76
CA VAL A 84 -1.53 -5.17 -1.40
C VAL A 84 -2.95 -5.00 -1.96
N ASP A 85 -3.56 -3.87 -1.67
CA ASP A 85 -4.87 -3.47 -2.19
C ASP A 85 -4.71 -2.27 -3.12
N ILE A 86 -5.42 -2.26 -4.26
CA ILE A 86 -5.36 -1.20 -5.27
C ILE A 86 -6.74 -0.60 -5.45
N GLU A 87 -6.81 0.74 -5.37
CA GLU A 87 -8.00 1.52 -5.65
C GLU A 87 -7.72 2.44 -6.85
N ILE A 88 -8.48 2.30 -7.93
CA ILE A 88 -8.40 3.17 -9.12
C ILE A 88 -9.47 4.24 -9.02
N LYS A 89 -9.09 5.51 -9.14
CA LYS A 89 -10.01 6.66 -9.19
C LYS A 89 -9.86 7.38 -10.53
N TYR A 90 -10.99 7.70 -11.15
CA TYR A 90 -11.09 8.49 -12.38
C TYR A 90 -11.28 9.98 -12.07
#